data_AF-A0A7N4NYA9-F1
#
_entry.id   AF-A0A7N4NYA9-F1
#
_cell.length_a   1.000
_cell.length_b   1.000
_cell.length_c   1.000
_cell.angle_alpha   90.00
_cell.angle_beta   90.00
_cell.angle_gamma   90.00
#
_symmetry.space_group_name_H-M   'P 1'
#
loop_
_entity.id
_entity.type
_entity.pdbx_description
1 polymer ?
#
loop_
_entity_poly.entity_id
_entity_poly.type
_entity_poly.pdbx_seq_one_letter_code
_entity_poly.pdbx_strand_id
1 'polypeptide(L)'
;MGPWGRGRRRQLLLFCCFLLVSRSCFGTQKEKEEEEERQPSKCEVCKILTVELQGELNRSSRSRELLELGQVLDTGKRKRQIPYSTSEIRLEEALENLCEQILDYSVHAEHKGSLRYAKGQSETMATLKGLVQKGVKVDLGIPLEMWDEPSVEVSFLKKQCELMLEKFEDVIEDWYFHHQELPLQQFLCEGHVLAKEEKEFLNRIFMVSHTDFGRALFPPKKEIKKEYLSI
;
A
#
# COMPACT_ATOMS: atom_id res chain seq x y z
N MET A 1 28.38 73.91 14.58
CA MET A 1 27.71 72.69 15.08
C MET A 1 27.70 71.67 13.96
N GLY A 2 28.55 70.66 14.08
CA GLY A 2 28.90 69.72 13.02
C GLY A 2 27.84 68.65 12.74
N PRO A 3 27.98 67.93 11.62
CA PRO A 3 26.86 67.38 10.86
C PRO A 3 26.77 65.85 10.99
N TRP A 4 25.80 65.34 11.74
CA TRP A 4 25.55 63.89 11.87
C TRP A 4 24.11 63.56 11.47
N GLY A 5 23.79 63.70 10.19
CA GLY A 5 22.44 63.50 9.66
C GLY A 5 22.36 62.77 8.31
N ARG A 6 23.45 62.13 7.85
CA ARG A 6 23.49 61.48 6.52
C ARG A 6 23.82 59.99 6.51
N GLY A 7 24.24 59.41 7.64
CA GLY A 7 24.62 57.97 7.72
C GLY A 7 23.44 57.02 7.92
N ARG A 8 22.48 57.35 8.79
CA ARG A 8 21.39 56.41 9.16
C ARG A 8 20.35 56.18 8.06
N ARG A 9 20.06 57.18 7.22
CA ARG A 9 19.11 57.02 6.08
C ARG A 9 19.70 56.17 4.95
N ARG A 10 21.00 56.26 4.65
CA ARG A 10 21.67 55.38 3.67
C ARG A 10 21.74 53.94 4.17
N GLN A 11 21.98 53.72 5.47
CA GLN A 11 22.00 52.38 6.06
C GLN A 11 20.62 51.71 6.04
N LEU A 12 19.54 52.45 6.35
CA LEU A 12 18.17 51.92 6.28
C LEU A 12 17.69 51.65 4.84
N LEU A 13 18.05 52.51 3.88
CA LEU A 13 17.69 52.32 2.47
C LEU A 13 18.39 51.09 1.86
N LEU A 14 19.67 50.86 2.20
CA LEU A 14 20.41 49.67 1.77
C LEU A 14 19.84 48.38 2.39
N PHE A 15 19.40 48.42 3.65
CA PHE A 15 18.75 47.27 4.31
C PHE A 15 17.35 46.97 3.73
N CYS A 16 16.58 47.99 3.36
CA CYS A 16 15.30 47.82 2.65
C CYS A 16 15.50 47.28 1.22
N CYS A 17 16.51 47.73 0.48
CA CYS A 17 16.84 47.15 -0.83
C CYS A 17 17.26 45.68 -0.70
N PHE A 18 17.99 45.31 0.36
CA PHE A 18 18.34 43.90 0.60
C PHE A 18 17.12 43.03 0.91
N LEU A 19 16.12 43.56 1.63
CA LEU A 19 14.85 42.88 1.93
C LEU A 19 13.87 42.83 0.74
N LEU A 20 13.97 43.76 -0.21
CA LEU A 20 13.16 43.75 -1.44
C LEU A 20 13.78 42.87 -2.52
N VAL A 21 15.11 42.80 -2.61
CA VAL A 21 15.83 41.89 -3.53
C VAL A 21 15.76 40.43 -3.07
N SER A 22 15.78 40.17 -1.76
CA SER A 22 15.60 38.81 -1.22
C SER A 22 14.19 38.26 -1.43
N ARG A 23 13.21 39.12 -1.75
CA ARG A 23 11.82 38.73 -2.02
C ARG A 23 11.56 38.33 -3.49
N SER A 24 12.60 38.28 -4.34
CA SER A 24 12.47 37.92 -5.76
C SER A 24 13.34 36.72 -6.22
N CYS A 25 13.93 35.94 -5.32
CA CYS A 25 14.59 34.67 -5.67
C CYS A 25 14.19 33.53 -4.73
N PHE A 26 12.90 33.18 -4.73
CA PHE A 26 12.49 31.80 -4.52
C PHE A 26 11.43 31.47 -5.58
N GLY A 27 11.84 31.64 -6.85
CA GLY A 27 11.14 31.04 -7.96
C GLY A 27 11.33 29.54 -7.84
N THR A 28 10.26 28.85 -7.45
CA THR A 28 10.11 27.40 -7.58
C THR A 28 10.52 26.96 -8.98
N GLN A 29 11.70 26.37 -9.11
CA GLN A 29 11.90 25.35 -10.13
C GLN A 29 11.17 24.10 -9.64
N LYS A 30 9.90 23.97 -10.00
CA LYS A 30 9.26 22.67 -10.17
C LYS A 30 8.86 22.58 -11.62
N GLU A 31 9.68 21.86 -12.37
CA GLU A 31 9.33 21.05 -13.55
C GLU A 31 10.66 20.52 -14.09
N LYS A 32 11.21 19.60 -13.32
CA LYS A 32 12.01 18.50 -13.83
C LYS A 32 11.33 17.27 -13.25
N GLU A 33 10.43 16.68 -14.03
CA GLU A 33 10.24 15.24 -13.98
C GLU A 33 11.53 14.63 -14.52
N GLU A 34 12.59 14.70 -13.70
CA GLU A 34 13.55 13.61 -13.69
C GLU A 34 12.75 12.43 -13.14
N GLU A 35 12.83 11.29 -13.82
CA GLU A 35 12.29 9.99 -13.47
C GLU A 35 12.94 9.52 -12.15
N GLU A 36 12.76 10.30 -11.09
CA GLU A 36 13.16 10.00 -9.74
C GLU A 36 12.23 8.88 -9.30
N GLU A 37 12.83 7.70 -9.14
CA GLU A 37 12.19 6.47 -8.70
C GLU A 37 11.26 6.76 -7.51
N ARG A 38 9.95 6.84 -7.81
CA ARG A 38 8.99 7.42 -6.89
C ARG A 38 8.68 6.41 -5.79
N GLN A 39 9.34 6.58 -4.65
CA GLN A 39 9.13 5.71 -3.50
C GLN A 39 7.65 5.70 -3.04
N PRO A 40 7.11 4.53 -2.66
CA PRO A 40 5.79 4.41 -2.08
C PRO A 40 5.67 5.23 -0.80
N SER A 41 4.60 6.00 -0.71
CA SER A 41 4.26 6.74 0.50
C SER A 41 3.76 5.80 1.61
N LYS A 42 3.90 6.21 2.87
CA LYS A 42 3.35 5.48 4.03
C LYS A 42 1.85 5.19 3.87
N CYS A 43 1.12 6.12 3.26
CA CYS A 43 -0.30 5.97 2.98
C CYS A 43 -0.57 4.84 1.97
N GLU A 44 0.22 4.74 0.90
CA GLU A 44 0.10 3.66 -0.09
C GLU A 44 0.42 2.31 0.54
N VAL A 45 1.51 2.23 1.30
CA VAL A 45 1.92 1.01 1.99
C VAL A 45 0.83 0.56 2.96
N CYS A 46 0.35 1.45 3.83
CA CYS A 46 -0.67 1.10 4.83
C CYS A 46 -1.99 0.69 4.19
N LYS A 47 -2.39 1.37 3.11
CA LYS A 47 -3.57 0.98 2.34
C LYS A 47 -3.47 -0.45 1.83
N ILE A 48 -2.36 -0.79 1.17
CA ILE A 48 -2.18 -2.13 0.58
C ILE A 48 -2.12 -3.19 1.68
N LEU A 49 -1.34 -2.94 2.74
CA LEU A 49 -1.21 -3.84 3.89
C LEU A 49 -2.58 -4.16 4.50
N THR A 50 -3.38 -3.13 4.80
CA THR A 50 -4.68 -3.31 5.45
C THR A 50 -5.72 -3.97 4.54
N VAL A 51 -5.65 -3.69 3.23
CA VAL A 51 -6.49 -4.36 2.22
C VAL A 51 -6.17 -5.84 2.12
N GLU A 52 -4.90 -6.20 2.01
CA GLU A 52 -4.48 -7.59 1.85
C GLU A 52 -4.74 -8.39 3.14
N LEU A 53 -4.46 -7.82 4.31
CA LEU A 53 -4.68 -8.51 5.58
C LEU A 53 -6.17 -8.74 5.83
N GLN A 54 -7.00 -7.73 5.59
CA GLN A 54 -8.44 -7.88 5.71
C GLN A 54 -8.97 -8.90 4.68
N GLY A 55 -8.41 -8.93 3.48
CA GLY A 55 -8.70 -9.93 2.46
C GLY A 55 -8.40 -11.36 2.93
N GLU A 56 -7.22 -11.57 3.52
CA GLU A 56 -6.76 -12.88 4.00
C GLU A 56 -7.59 -13.36 5.19
N LEU A 57 -7.86 -12.47 6.16
CA LEU A 57 -8.76 -12.77 7.26
C LEU A 57 -10.18 -13.07 6.73
N ASN A 58 -10.71 -12.31 5.77
CA ASN A 58 -12.03 -12.61 5.23
C ASN A 58 -12.09 -13.98 4.53
N ARG A 59 -11.02 -14.41 3.85
CA ARG A 59 -10.93 -15.75 3.24
C ARG A 59 -10.96 -16.85 4.29
N SER A 60 -10.15 -16.73 5.34
CA SER A 60 -10.04 -17.71 6.42
C SER A 60 -11.22 -17.69 7.40
N SER A 61 -12.05 -16.63 7.40
CA SER A 61 -13.18 -16.45 8.32
C SER A 61 -14.22 -17.58 8.31
N ARG A 62 -14.34 -18.30 7.19
CA ARG A 62 -15.32 -19.38 6.99
C ARG A 62 -14.81 -20.75 7.46
N SER A 63 -13.53 -20.86 7.85
CA SER A 63 -12.98 -22.10 8.36
C SER A 63 -13.72 -22.53 9.63
N ARG A 64 -14.12 -23.80 9.67
CA ARG A 64 -14.76 -24.44 10.84
C ARG A 64 -13.77 -25.29 11.63
N GLU A 65 -12.48 -25.11 11.35
CA GLU A 65 -11.40 -25.84 12.00
C GLU A 65 -11.36 -25.56 13.50
N LEU A 66 -11.09 -26.61 14.26
CA LEU A 66 -10.92 -26.56 15.70
C LEU A 66 -9.49 -26.99 16.02
N LEU A 67 -8.77 -26.13 16.71
CA LEU A 67 -7.41 -26.39 17.15
C LEU A 67 -7.45 -27.20 18.44
N GLU A 68 -6.74 -28.33 18.46
CA GLU A 68 -6.60 -29.15 19.66
C GLU A 68 -5.39 -28.69 20.48
N LEU A 69 -5.64 -28.17 21.68
CA LEU A 69 -4.56 -27.89 22.63
C LEU A 69 -4.14 -29.21 23.32
N GLY A 70 -2.82 -29.41 23.48
CA GLY A 70 -2.19 -30.66 23.93
C GLY A 70 -2.70 -31.27 25.25
N GLN A 71 -2.34 -32.54 25.48
CA GLN A 71 -2.91 -33.44 26.49
C GLN A 71 -2.66 -33.04 27.95
N VAL A 72 -3.70 -33.20 28.79
CA VAL A 72 -3.54 -33.32 30.24
C VAL A 72 -3.18 -34.77 30.55
N LEU A 73 -1.91 -35.03 30.84
CA LEU A 73 -1.39 -36.38 31.05
C LEU A 73 -1.94 -37.13 32.28
N ASP A 74 -2.71 -36.46 33.16
CA ASP A 74 -3.09 -37.04 34.46
C ASP A 74 -4.57 -36.90 34.91
N THR A 75 -5.45 -36.20 34.17
CA THR A 75 -6.77 -35.80 34.75
C THR A 75 -8.02 -36.35 34.06
N GLY A 76 -7.89 -37.14 33.00
CA GLY A 76 -9.05 -37.69 32.27
C GLY A 76 -9.98 -36.63 31.63
N LYS A 77 -9.60 -35.36 31.63
CA LYS A 77 -10.36 -34.26 30.99
C LYS A 77 -10.09 -34.25 29.48
N ARG A 78 -11.14 -34.03 28.68
CA ARG A 78 -11.04 -33.88 27.22
C ARG A 78 -10.07 -32.75 26.86
N LYS A 79 -9.32 -32.93 25.77
CA LYS A 79 -8.48 -31.87 25.17
C LYS A 79 -9.33 -30.61 24.97
N ARG A 80 -8.81 -29.44 25.36
CA ARG A 80 -9.49 -28.17 25.08
C ARG A 80 -9.38 -27.89 23.59
N GLN A 81 -10.51 -27.59 22.96
CA GLN A 81 -10.58 -27.21 21.55
C GLN A 81 -10.97 -25.74 21.47
N ILE A 82 -10.28 -24.98 20.62
CA ILE A 82 -10.59 -23.58 20.32
C ILE A 82 -10.87 -23.41 18.83
N PRO A 83 -11.80 -22.53 18.43
CA PRO A 83 -12.01 -22.23 17.02
C PRO A 83 -10.77 -21.58 16.40
N TYR A 84 -10.33 -22.08 15.25
CA TYR A 84 -9.26 -21.47 14.46
C TYR A 84 -9.61 -20.01 14.10
N SER A 85 -10.87 -19.74 13.76
CA SER A 85 -11.35 -18.41 13.39
C SER A 85 -11.13 -17.33 14.46
N THR A 86 -10.98 -17.69 15.73
CA THR A 86 -10.72 -16.72 16.82
C THR A 86 -9.35 -16.89 17.46
N SER A 87 -8.52 -17.77 16.90
CA SER A 87 -7.20 -18.06 17.43
C SER A 87 -6.16 -17.04 16.99
N GLU A 88 -5.10 -16.92 17.78
CA GLU A 88 -3.85 -16.21 17.48
C GLU A 88 -3.12 -16.85 16.30
N ILE A 89 -3.10 -18.18 16.22
CA ILE A 89 -2.49 -18.93 15.11
C ILE A 89 -3.00 -18.45 13.75
N ARG A 90 -4.31 -18.22 13.62
CA ARG A 90 -4.90 -17.67 12.38
C ARG A 90 -4.34 -16.30 12.02
N LEU A 91 -4.07 -15.46 13.01
CA LEU A 91 -3.49 -14.14 12.77
C LEU A 91 -2.04 -14.29 12.33
N GLU A 92 -1.22 -15.05 13.05
CA GLU A 92 0.19 -15.32 12.70
C GLU A 92 0.33 -15.82 11.26
N GLU A 93 -0.45 -16.85 10.88
CA GLU A 93 -0.45 -17.40 9.51
C GLU A 93 -0.82 -16.36 8.44
N ALA A 94 -1.76 -15.45 8.77
CA ALA A 94 -2.17 -14.37 7.88
C ALA A 94 -1.09 -13.29 7.75
N LEU A 95 -0.32 -13.02 8.81
CA LEU A 95 0.76 -12.03 8.81
C LEU A 95 2.01 -12.54 8.07
N GLU A 96 2.39 -13.81 8.27
CA GLU A 96 3.60 -14.40 7.67
C GLU A 96 3.64 -14.27 6.15
N ASN A 97 2.51 -14.48 5.48
CA ASN A 97 2.43 -14.49 4.01
C ASN A 97 1.92 -13.17 3.42
N LEU A 98 1.66 -12.16 4.26
CA LEU A 98 0.96 -10.94 3.84
C LEU A 98 1.74 -10.14 2.80
N CYS A 99 2.99 -9.80 3.12
CA CYS A 99 3.80 -8.94 2.26
C CYS A 99 4.32 -9.66 1.01
N GLU A 100 4.30 -10.99 0.96
CA GLU A 100 4.61 -11.75 -0.27
C GLU A 100 3.56 -11.51 -1.36
N GLN A 101 2.29 -11.29 -0.99
CA GLN A 101 1.21 -10.98 -1.94
C GLN A 101 1.40 -9.63 -2.65
N ILE A 102 2.33 -8.78 -2.18
CA ILE A 102 2.64 -7.50 -2.84
C ILE A 102 3.35 -7.72 -4.18
N LEU A 103 4.03 -8.84 -4.38
CA LEU A 103 4.70 -9.14 -5.65
C LEU A 103 3.72 -9.32 -6.82
N ASP A 104 2.43 -9.57 -6.55
CA ASP A 104 1.39 -9.62 -7.56
C ASP A 104 0.96 -8.24 -8.08
N TYR A 105 1.44 -7.16 -7.46
CA TYR A 105 1.14 -5.79 -7.86
C TYR A 105 2.08 -5.30 -8.97
N SER A 106 1.52 -4.48 -9.85
CA SER A 106 2.27 -3.68 -10.83
C SER A 106 2.04 -2.19 -10.61
N VAL A 107 2.95 -1.38 -11.17
CA VAL A 107 2.77 0.06 -11.27
C VAL A 107 2.01 0.39 -12.56
N HIS A 108 0.87 1.03 -12.40
CA HIS A 108 -0.01 1.53 -13.44
C HIS A 108 0.22 3.03 -13.59
N ALA A 109 1.06 3.42 -14.55
CA ALA A 109 1.35 4.83 -14.84
C ALA A 109 0.10 5.60 -15.30
N GLU A 110 -0.89 4.89 -15.84
CA GLU A 110 -2.19 5.41 -16.25
C GLU A 110 -3.07 5.86 -15.07
N HIS A 111 -2.83 5.34 -13.86
CA HIS A 111 -3.63 5.63 -12.68
C HIS A 111 -3.05 6.80 -11.87
N LYS A 112 -3.95 7.57 -11.23
CA LYS A 112 -3.57 8.72 -10.40
C LYS A 112 -3.50 8.36 -8.93
N GLY A 113 -2.51 8.92 -8.23
CA GLY A 113 -2.37 8.79 -6.78
C GLY A 113 -2.15 7.34 -6.33
N SER A 114 -2.74 6.95 -5.20
CA SER A 114 -2.54 5.62 -4.61
C SER A 114 -3.27 4.48 -5.32
N LEU A 115 -3.90 4.75 -6.47
CA LEU A 115 -4.46 3.72 -7.37
C LEU A 115 -3.42 3.18 -8.35
N ARG A 116 -2.21 3.75 -8.36
CA ARG A 116 -1.11 3.29 -9.23
C ARG A 116 -0.65 1.87 -8.93
N TYR A 117 -0.85 1.37 -7.72
CA TYR A 117 -0.60 -0.03 -7.41
C TYR A 117 -1.89 -0.83 -7.60
N ALA A 118 -1.91 -1.72 -8.58
CA ALA A 118 -2.98 -2.68 -8.75
C ALA A 118 -2.42 -4.05 -9.15
N LYS A 119 -3.18 -5.12 -8.85
CA LYS A 119 -2.78 -6.48 -9.20
C LYS A 119 -2.93 -6.73 -10.69
N GLY A 120 -2.00 -7.48 -11.26
CA GLY A 120 -1.98 -7.84 -12.68
C GLY A 120 -1.23 -6.85 -13.56
N GLN A 121 -1.32 -7.05 -14.87
CA GLN A 121 -0.53 -6.31 -15.85
C GLN A 121 -1.08 -4.91 -16.11
N SER A 122 -0.21 -3.90 -16.23
CA SER A 122 -0.59 -2.54 -16.61
C SER A 122 -1.03 -2.44 -18.07
N GLU A 123 -1.88 -1.46 -18.39
CA GLU A 123 -2.35 -1.24 -19.77
C GLU A 123 -1.18 -0.95 -20.72
N THR A 124 -0.20 -0.20 -20.21
CA THR A 124 1.03 0.11 -20.93
C THR A 124 1.82 -1.16 -21.25
N MET A 125 2.05 -2.03 -20.26
CA MET A 125 2.82 -3.26 -20.47
C MET A 125 2.05 -4.26 -21.35
N ALA A 126 0.73 -4.35 -21.22
CA ALA A 126 -0.12 -5.16 -22.09
C ALA A 126 -0.01 -4.71 -23.56
N THR A 127 0.01 -3.39 -23.80
CA THR A 127 0.19 -2.81 -25.13
C THR A 127 1.56 -3.15 -25.70
N LEU A 128 2.63 -3.00 -24.91
CA LEU A 128 4.00 -3.32 -25.34
C LEU A 128 4.15 -4.80 -25.71
N LYS A 129 3.66 -5.73 -24.87
CA LYS A 129 3.67 -7.17 -25.22
C LYS A 129 2.85 -7.46 -26.47
N GLY A 130 1.71 -6.78 -26.65
CA GLY A 130 0.89 -6.90 -27.86
C GLY A 130 1.60 -6.45 -29.14
N LEU A 131 2.45 -5.42 -29.07
CA LEU A 131 3.27 -4.98 -30.21
C LEU A 131 4.35 -6.02 -30.55
N VAL A 132 5.03 -6.56 -29.55
CA VAL A 132 6.02 -7.62 -29.72
C VAL A 132 5.39 -8.87 -30.37
N GLN A 133 4.21 -9.27 -29.91
CA GLN A 133 3.46 -10.39 -30.50
C GLN A 133 3.07 -10.16 -31.97
N LYS A 134 2.88 -8.90 -32.37
CA LYS A 134 2.61 -8.50 -33.77
C LYS A 134 3.88 -8.42 -34.63
N GLY A 135 5.04 -8.73 -34.09
CA GLY A 135 6.33 -8.69 -34.79
C GLY A 135 6.99 -7.31 -34.82
N VAL A 136 6.49 -6.35 -34.02
CA VAL A 136 7.15 -5.05 -33.85
C VAL A 136 8.33 -5.22 -32.90
N LYS A 137 9.51 -4.77 -33.31
CA LYS A 137 10.69 -4.75 -32.44
C LYS A 137 10.55 -3.62 -31.42
N VAL A 138 10.17 -3.97 -30.19
CA VAL A 138 10.23 -3.08 -29.02
C VAL A 138 11.50 -3.40 -28.27
N ASP A 139 12.36 -2.40 -28.05
CA ASP A 139 13.60 -2.55 -27.29
C ASP A 139 13.49 -1.72 -26.01
N LEU A 140 13.27 -2.40 -24.89
CA LEU A 140 13.26 -1.79 -23.55
C LEU A 140 14.62 -1.90 -22.86
N GLY A 141 15.64 -2.46 -23.52
CA GLY A 141 16.92 -2.79 -22.89
C GLY A 141 16.86 -3.94 -21.87
N ILE A 142 15.72 -4.63 -21.76
CA ILE A 142 15.48 -5.76 -20.86
C ILE A 142 14.94 -6.96 -21.67
N PRO A 143 15.55 -8.15 -21.57
CA PRO A 143 15.04 -9.41 -22.11
C PRO A 143 13.57 -9.69 -21.78
N LEU A 144 12.83 -10.26 -22.73
CA LEU A 144 11.38 -10.48 -22.64
C LEU A 144 11.00 -11.41 -21.47
N GLU A 145 11.89 -12.33 -21.11
CA GLU A 145 11.72 -13.27 -20.01
C GLU A 145 11.61 -12.56 -18.65
N MET A 146 12.18 -11.36 -18.52
CA MET A 146 12.15 -10.57 -17.28
C MET A 146 11.00 -9.55 -17.24
N TRP A 147 10.14 -9.48 -18.26
CA TRP A 147 9.04 -8.50 -18.28
C TRP A 147 7.89 -8.84 -17.31
N ASP A 148 7.92 -10.05 -16.74
CA ASP A 148 6.98 -10.52 -15.72
C ASP A 148 7.58 -10.44 -14.30
N GLU A 149 8.82 -9.99 -14.16
CA GLU A 149 9.45 -9.78 -12.85
C GLU A 149 8.90 -8.50 -12.18
N PRO A 150 8.77 -8.50 -10.84
CA PRO A 150 8.33 -7.33 -10.10
C PRO A 150 9.31 -6.18 -10.29
N SER A 151 8.78 -4.98 -10.53
CA SER A 151 9.60 -3.77 -10.65
C SER A 151 10.36 -3.47 -9.35
N VAL A 152 11.43 -2.67 -9.45
CA VAL A 152 12.19 -2.21 -8.27
C VAL A 152 11.28 -1.47 -7.29
N GLU A 153 10.34 -0.67 -7.80
CA GLU A 153 9.37 0.04 -6.97
C GLU A 153 8.46 -0.91 -6.19
N VAL A 154 7.99 -1.99 -6.81
CA VAL A 154 7.16 -3.02 -6.16
C VAL A 154 7.99 -3.81 -5.13
N SER A 155 9.24 -4.11 -5.45
CA SER A 155 10.16 -4.75 -4.50
C SER A 155 10.41 -3.86 -3.28
N PHE A 156 10.53 -2.55 -3.49
CA PHE A 156 10.63 -1.58 -2.40
C PHE A 156 9.32 -1.47 -1.62
N LEU A 157 8.16 -1.51 -2.29
CA LEU A 157 6.84 -1.55 -1.64
C LEU A 157 6.70 -2.76 -0.72
N LYS A 158 7.13 -3.96 -1.15
CA LYS A 158 7.19 -5.16 -0.30
C LYS A 158 8.03 -4.94 0.94
N LYS A 159 9.24 -4.40 0.78
CA LYS A 159 10.12 -4.08 1.90
C LYS A 159 9.48 -3.08 2.88
N GLN A 160 8.77 -2.08 2.38
CA GLN A 160 8.07 -1.13 3.25
C GLN A 160 6.88 -1.77 3.97
N CYS A 161 6.19 -2.75 3.36
CA CYS A 161 5.18 -3.54 4.04
C CYS A 161 5.77 -4.33 5.20
N GLU A 162 6.89 -5.02 4.99
CA GLU A 162 7.56 -5.82 6.04
C GLU A 162 7.94 -4.93 7.23
N LEU A 163 8.56 -3.77 6.97
CA LEU A 163 8.91 -2.81 8.01
C LEU A 163 7.70 -2.21 8.73
N MET A 164 6.59 -2.01 8.01
CA MET A 164 5.35 -1.52 8.61
C MET A 164 4.71 -2.59 9.48
N LEU A 165 4.69 -3.84 9.01
CA LEU A 165 4.14 -4.96 9.74
C LEU A 165 4.93 -5.19 11.03
N GLU A 166 6.25 -5.27 10.95
CA GLU A 166 7.16 -5.38 12.11
C GLU A 166 6.90 -4.28 13.14
N LYS A 167 6.70 -3.04 12.67
CA LYS A 167 6.52 -1.89 13.57
C LYS A 167 5.15 -1.87 14.25
N PHE A 168 4.11 -2.40 13.61
CA PHE A 168 2.73 -2.24 14.05
C PHE A 168 2.03 -3.57 14.36
N GLU A 169 2.78 -4.66 14.54
CA GLU A 169 2.28 -5.98 14.90
C GLU A 169 1.38 -5.94 16.14
N ASP A 170 1.88 -5.39 17.26
CA ASP A 170 1.10 -5.23 18.50
C ASP A 170 -0.24 -4.49 18.30
N VAL A 171 -0.26 -3.50 17.39
CA VAL A 171 -1.47 -2.71 17.09
C VAL A 171 -2.45 -3.53 16.26
N ILE A 172 -1.95 -4.36 15.35
CA ILE A 172 -2.77 -5.26 14.53
C ILE A 172 -3.35 -6.38 15.40
N GLU A 173 -2.58 -6.91 16.34
CA GLU A 173 -3.06 -7.87 17.33
C GLU A 173 -4.18 -7.29 18.20
N ASP A 174 -3.96 -6.10 18.76
CA ASP A 174 -4.97 -5.42 19.56
C ASP A 174 -6.26 -5.19 18.77
N TRP A 175 -6.13 -4.78 17.50
CA TRP A 175 -7.27 -4.67 16.61
C TRP A 175 -8.00 -6.02 16.41
N TYR A 176 -7.23 -7.08 16.16
CA TYR A 176 -7.77 -8.40 15.87
C TYR A 176 -8.52 -8.99 17.07
N PHE A 177 -8.07 -8.76 18.30
CA PHE A 177 -8.71 -9.32 19.49
C PHE A 177 -9.80 -8.42 20.09
N HIS A 178 -9.70 -7.10 19.93
CA HIS A 178 -10.53 -6.15 20.68
C HIS A 178 -11.33 -5.17 19.83
N HIS A 179 -11.00 -4.95 18.54
CA HIS A 179 -11.54 -3.85 17.74
C HIS A 179 -12.01 -4.24 16.32
N GLN A 180 -12.38 -5.50 16.09
CA GLN A 180 -12.85 -5.97 14.78
C GLN A 180 -14.16 -5.30 14.31
N GLU A 181 -14.87 -4.58 15.17
CA GLU A 181 -16.00 -3.74 14.79
C GLU A 181 -15.61 -2.53 13.93
N LEU A 182 -14.33 -2.12 13.97
CA LEU A 182 -13.77 -1.07 13.15
C LEU A 182 -13.04 -1.65 11.94
N PRO A 183 -13.13 -1.04 10.74
CA PRO A 183 -12.30 -1.44 9.62
C PRO A 183 -10.81 -1.30 9.96
N LEU A 184 -10.01 -2.35 9.69
CA LEU A 184 -8.58 -2.35 9.98
C LEU A 184 -7.87 -1.13 9.39
N GLN A 185 -8.24 -0.72 8.18
CA GLN A 185 -7.69 0.47 7.54
C GLN A 185 -7.88 1.73 8.38
N GLN A 186 -9.08 1.93 8.94
CA GLN A 186 -9.37 3.09 9.77
C GLN A 186 -8.62 2.99 11.10
N PHE A 187 -8.62 1.82 11.73
CA PHE A 187 -7.92 1.62 13.00
C PHE A 187 -6.42 1.85 12.84
N LEU A 188 -5.75 1.11 11.94
CA LEU A 188 -4.31 1.14 11.78
C LEU A 188 -3.82 2.41 11.06
N CYS A 189 -4.34 2.69 9.85
CA CYS A 189 -3.77 3.75 9.02
C CYS A 189 -4.10 5.14 9.56
N GLU A 190 -5.36 5.40 9.90
CA GLU A 190 -5.74 6.70 10.46
C GLU A 190 -5.38 6.83 11.94
N GLY A 191 -5.47 5.75 12.72
CA GLY A 191 -5.20 5.80 14.16
C GLY A 191 -3.71 5.89 14.50
N HIS A 192 -2.88 5.10 13.82
CA HIS A 192 -1.50 4.84 14.28
C HIS A 192 -0.41 5.18 13.25
N VAL A 193 -0.66 4.99 11.95
CA VAL A 193 0.39 5.16 10.92
C VAL A 193 0.54 6.60 10.43
N LEU A 194 -0.58 7.27 10.12
CA LEU A 194 -0.57 8.55 9.41
C LEU A 194 -0.65 9.77 10.32
N ALA A 195 0.17 10.78 10.01
CA ALA A 195 0.08 12.09 10.66
C ALA A 195 -1.20 12.83 10.25
N LYS A 196 -1.65 13.82 11.06
CA LYS A 196 -2.91 14.56 10.81
C LYS A 196 -3.00 15.17 9.41
N GLU A 197 -1.89 15.64 8.88
CA GLU A 197 -1.78 16.22 7.52
C GLU A 197 -1.86 15.17 6.40
N GLU A 198 -1.47 13.93 6.67
CA GLU A 198 -1.54 12.81 5.72
C GLU A 198 -2.94 12.17 5.70
N LYS A 199 -3.75 12.35 6.75
CA LYS A 199 -5.14 11.86 6.81
C LYS A 199 -6.05 12.53 5.79
N GLU A 200 -5.81 13.80 5.45
CA GLU A 200 -6.57 14.51 4.41
C GLU A 200 -6.33 13.95 3.00
N PHE A 201 -5.20 13.27 2.78
CA PHE A 201 -4.91 12.58 1.53
C PHE A 201 -5.71 11.28 1.40
N LEU A 202 -6.02 10.63 2.53
CA LEU A 202 -6.90 9.46 2.50
C LEU A 202 -8.30 9.84 1.97
N ASN A 203 -8.98 10.80 2.58
CA ASN A 203 -10.38 11.11 2.26
C ASN A 203 -10.64 11.49 0.78
N ARG A 204 -9.64 12.03 0.07
CA ARG A 204 -9.76 12.37 -1.36
C ARG A 204 -9.64 11.17 -2.31
N ILE A 205 -9.16 10.02 -1.81
CA ILE A 205 -8.86 8.83 -2.60
C ILE A 205 -9.87 7.70 -2.36
N PHE A 206 -10.46 7.59 -1.17
CA PHE A 206 -11.22 6.41 -0.73
C PHE A 206 -12.74 6.40 -1.03
N MET A 207 -13.29 7.42 -1.70
CA MET A 207 -14.72 7.37 -2.10
C MET A 207 -15.03 6.33 -3.20
N VAL A 208 -14.02 5.77 -3.87
CA VAL A 208 -14.19 4.72 -4.89
C VAL A 208 -14.14 3.31 -4.29
N SER A 209 -13.53 3.12 -3.12
CA SER A 209 -13.25 1.78 -2.58
C SER A 209 -14.38 1.16 -1.75
N HIS A 210 -15.29 1.95 -1.18
CA HIS A 210 -16.30 1.37 -0.27
C HIS A 210 -17.44 0.63 -0.98
N THR A 211 -17.68 0.91 -2.28
CA THR A 211 -18.75 0.30 -3.08
C THR A 211 -18.28 -0.74 -4.10
N ASP A 212 -17.01 -0.69 -4.54
CA ASP A 212 -16.49 -1.54 -5.62
C ASP A 212 -15.52 -2.65 -5.17
N PHE A 213 -15.05 -2.65 -3.92
CA PHE A 213 -14.05 -3.61 -3.42
C PHE A 213 -14.49 -5.08 -3.53
N GLY A 214 -15.78 -5.36 -3.35
CA GLY A 214 -16.31 -6.73 -3.45
C GLY A 214 -16.41 -7.27 -4.87
N ARG A 215 -16.33 -6.40 -5.90
CA ARG A 215 -16.62 -6.80 -7.30
C ARG A 215 -15.42 -6.68 -8.23
N ALA A 216 -14.48 -5.76 -7.96
CA ALA A 216 -13.29 -5.56 -8.80
C ALA A 216 -12.13 -6.53 -8.49
N LEU A 217 -11.97 -6.96 -7.23
CA LEU A 217 -10.86 -7.82 -6.78
C LEU A 217 -11.19 -9.32 -6.74
N PHE A 218 -12.48 -9.69 -6.88
CA PHE A 218 -12.93 -11.07 -6.92
C PHE A 218 -13.95 -11.29 -8.06
N PRO A 219 -13.51 -11.42 -9.32
CA PRO A 219 -14.41 -11.90 -10.37
C PRO A 219 -14.87 -13.32 -10.00
N PRO A 220 -16.18 -13.65 -10.08
CA PRO A 220 -16.64 -15.01 -9.83
C PRO A 220 -15.92 -15.95 -10.79
N LYS A 221 -15.31 -17.03 -10.26
CA LYS A 221 -14.78 -18.11 -11.09
C LYS A 221 -15.91 -18.60 -11.99
N LYS A 222 -15.74 -18.51 -13.31
CA LYS A 222 -16.65 -19.14 -14.27
C LYS A 222 -16.69 -20.63 -13.93
N GLU A 223 -17.83 -21.12 -13.48
CA GLU A 223 -18.10 -22.54 -13.43
C GLU A 223 -17.91 -23.09 -14.85
N ILE A 224 -16.85 -23.86 -15.04
CA ILE A 224 -16.76 -24.73 -16.20
C ILE A 224 -17.89 -25.74 -16.00
N LYS A 225 -19.03 -25.52 -16.68
CA LYS A 225 -20.04 -26.55 -16.85
C LYS A 225 -19.31 -27.77 -17.40
N LYS A 226 -19.19 -28.82 -16.58
CA LYS A 226 -18.89 -30.17 -17.05
C LYS A 226 -20.09 -30.64 -17.87
N GLU A 227 -20.17 -30.19 -19.10
CA GLU A 227 -21.04 -30.78 -20.10
C GLU A 227 -20.18 -31.74 -20.91
N TYR A 228 -19.91 -32.91 -20.34
CA TYR A 228 -19.55 -34.14 -21.05
C TYR A 228 -19.71 -35.33 -20.09
N LEU A 229 -20.95 -35.82 -19.97
CA LEU A 229 -21.21 -37.26 -19.92
C LEU A 229 -22.68 -37.53 -20.24
N SER A 230 -23.00 -37.64 -21.53
CA SER A 230 -24.17 -38.37 -22.04
C SER A 230 -24.11 -38.44 -23.56
N ILE A 231 -23.07 -39.12 -24.09
CA ILE A 231 -23.14 -40.06 -25.22
C ILE A 231 -22.14 -41.17 -24.93
#